data_AF-A0A2D5P9K2-F1
#
_entry.id   AF-A0A2D5P9K2-F1
#
_cell.length_a   1.000
_cell.length_b   1.000
_cell.length_c   1.000
_cell.angle_alpha   90.00
_cell.angle_beta   90.00
_cell.angle_gamma   90.00
#
_symmetry.space_group_name_H-M   'P 1'
#
loop_
_entity.id
_entity.type
_entity.pdbx_description
1 polymer ?
#
loop_
_entity_poly.entity_id
_entity_poly.type
_entity_poly.pdbx_seq_one_letter_code
_entity_poly.pdbx_strand_id
1 'polypeptide(L)'
;MQRRELFSSLASSFTKKEKQEIIIRPPYYKDEEIFLTNCTECDGVCSTVCEENIIVIKDDKTPVIDFSLNGCTYCDECAIACPNEVLNIEDKKNINAKIEIDVSTCLAWNDTMCFSCKDPCFDDAIDFLGMFRPEINDNCTSCGFCIKVCPTQAIKLTQ
;
A
#
# COMPACT_ATOMS: atom_id res chain seq x y z
N MET A 1 22.27 -21.04 -55.82
CA MET A 1 20.92 -20.43 -55.72
C MET A 1 20.79 -19.81 -54.34
N GLN A 2 20.68 -18.49 -54.34
CA GLN A 2 20.62 -17.58 -53.20
C GLN A 2 19.29 -17.77 -52.46
N ARG A 3 19.28 -17.94 -51.13
CA ARG A 3 18.05 -17.73 -50.34
C ARG A 3 18.34 -17.20 -48.93
N ARG A 4 18.44 -15.87 -48.90
CA ARG A 4 17.85 -14.94 -47.92
C ARG A 4 18.26 -15.11 -46.44
N GLU A 5 19.28 -14.34 -46.09
CA GLU A 5 19.26 -13.42 -44.92
C GLU A 5 17.88 -12.76 -44.76
N LEU A 6 17.37 -12.69 -43.53
CA LEU A 6 16.42 -11.69 -42.99
C LEU A 6 15.89 -12.22 -41.66
N PHE A 7 16.38 -11.67 -40.54
CA PHE A 7 15.61 -11.20 -39.38
C PHE A 7 16.60 -10.65 -38.34
N SER A 8 17.31 -9.59 -38.75
CA SER A 8 17.85 -8.63 -37.80
C SER A 8 16.70 -7.79 -37.22
N SER A 9 16.90 -7.36 -35.98
CA SER A 9 16.23 -6.23 -35.32
C SER A 9 14.73 -6.31 -35.07
N LEU A 10 14.36 -6.84 -33.90
CA LEU A 10 13.32 -6.26 -33.03
C LEU A 10 13.74 -6.47 -31.57
N ALA A 11 14.85 -5.84 -31.17
CA ALA A 11 15.06 -5.52 -29.77
C ALA A 11 14.07 -4.40 -29.45
N SER A 12 12.84 -4.76 -29.09
CA SER A 12 11.92 -3.83 -28.48
C SER A 12 12.56 -3.42 -27.15
N SER A 13 13.14 -2.24 -27.15
CA SER A 13 13.58 -1.56 -25.94
C SER A 13 12.34 -1.41 -25.06
N PHE A 14 12.15 -2.37 -24.16
CA PHE A 14 11.23 -2.23 -23.04
C PHE A 14 11.81 -1.12 -22.19
N THR A 15 11.48 0.12 -22.53
CA THR A 15 11.60 1.26 -21.63
C THR A 15 10.75 0.89 -20.41
N LYS A 16 11.44 0.35 -19.41
CA LYS A 16 10.94 0.09 -18.07
C LYS A 16 10.48 1.45 -17.57
N LYS A 17 9.18 1.74 -17.75
CA LYS A 17 8.54 2.96 -17.29
C LYS A 17 8.75 2.92 -15.77
N GLU A 18 9.65 3.75 -15.25
CA GLU A 18 9.91 3.86 -13.82
C GLU A 18 8.57 4.21 -13.17
N LYS A 19 7.96 3.20 -12.56
CA LYS A 19 6.73 3.34 -11.80
C LYS A 19 7.15 4.12 -10.56
N GLN A 20 6.76 5.39 -10.46
CA GLN A 20 6.98 6.17 -9.24
C GLN A 20 6.45 5.35 -8.06
N GLU A 21 7.34 4.96 -7.15
CA GLU A 21 6.96 4.22 -5.95
C GLU A 21 6.25 5.20 -5.02
N ILE A 22 4.98 4.93 -4.73
CA ILE A 22 4.22 5.68 -3.74
C ILE A 22 4.77 5.28 -2.36
N ILE A 23 5.24 6.27 -1.60
CA ILE A 23 5.82 6.04 -0.27
C ILE A 23 4.72 6.26 0.77
N ILE A 24 4.36 5.19 1.47
CA ILE A 24 3.38 5.25 2.55
C ILE A 24 4.10 5.29 3.89
N ARG A 25 3.76 6.28 4.72
CA ARG A 25 4.33 6.46 6.06
C ARG A 25 3.38 5.92 7.14
N PRO A 26 3.90 5.52 8.32
CA PRO A 26 3.07 5.14 9.46
C PRO A 26 2.06 6.23 9.87
N PRO A 27 0.93 5.91 10.52
CA PRO A 27 -0.16 6.85 10.74
C PRO A 27 0.03 7.90 11.86
N TYR A 28 1.20 7.95 12.50
CA TYR A 28 1.42 8.67 13.76
C TYR A 28 2.38 9.86 13.65
N TYR A 29 2.74 10.28 12.44
CA TYR A 29 3.59 11.46 12.27
C TYR A 29 2.74 12.71 12.06
N LYS A 30 3.17 13.82 12.65
CA LYS A 30 2.52 15.11 12.49
C LYS A 30 2.68 15.69 11.09
N ASP A 31 3.94 15.88 10.71
CA ASP A 31 4.38 16.60 9.51
C ASP A 31 5.52 15.85 8.82
N GLU A 32 5.51 15.85 7.49
CA GLU A 32 6.45 15.05 6.70
C GLU A 32 7.89 15.60 6.74
N GLU A 33 8.06 16.92 6.85
CA GLU A 33 9.40 17.54 6.95
C GLU A 33 10.05 17.20 8.30
N ILE A 34 9.27 17.29 9.39
CA ILE A 34 9.71 16.88 10.74
C ILE A 34 10.03 15.39 10.75
N PHE A 35 9.18 14.57 10.11
CA PHE A 35 9.40 13.12 10.02
C PHE A 35 10.73 12.80 9.32
N LEU A 36 11.00 13.38 8.15
CA LEU A 36 12.21 13.09 7.39
C LEU A 36 13.48 13.54 8.11
N THR A 37 13.40 14.57 8.95
CA THR A 37 14.56 15.10 9.69
C THR A 37 14.85 14.30 10.95
N ASN A 38 13.81 13.97 11.73
CA ASN A 38 13.98 13.44 13.08
C ASN A 38 13.86 11.90 13.16
N CYS A 39 13.29 11.24 12.13
CA CYS A 39 13.08 9.78 12.13
C CYS A 39 14.36 8.99 11.80
N THR A 40 15.46 9.65 11.42
CA THR A 40 16.71 8.99 11.01
C THR A 40 17.68 8.69 12.16
N GLU A 41 17.32 9.08 13.39
CA GLU A 41 18.20 9.06 14.56
C GLU A 41 18.05 7.81 15.45
N CYS A 42 17.27 6.80 15.03
CA CYS A 42 17.11 5.55 15.77
C CYS A 42 17.33 4.31 14.89
N ASP A 43 17.46 3.14 15.52
CA ASP A 43 17.69 1.86 14.82
C ASP A 43 16.40 1.24 14.24
N GLY A 44 15.32 2.01 14.10
CA GLY A 44 14.07 1.55 13.45
C GLY A 44 13.21 0.62 14.31
N VAL A 45 13.19 0.82 15.63
CA VAL A 45 12.45 -0.01 16.63
C VAL A 45 10.97 -0.18 16.28
N CYS A 46 10.35 0.81 15.64
CA CYS A 46 8.97 0.74 15.15
C CYS A 46 8.70 -0.48 14.23
N SER A 47 9.69 -0.91 13.45
CA SER A 47 9.59 -2.11 12.61
C SER A 47 9.54 -3.40 13.43
N THR A 48 10.26 -3.45 14.55
CA THR A 48 10.38 -4.66 15.38
C THR A 48 9.16 -4.94 16.25
N VAL A 49 8.37 -3.90 16.55
CA VAL A 49 7.14 -4.01 17.37
C VAL A 49 5.88 -4.18 16.52
N CYS A 50 6.00 -4.09 15.19
CA CYS A 50 4.86 -4.22 14.29
C CYS A 50 4.51 -5.70 14.09
N GLU A 51 3.49 -6.20 14.80
CA GLU A 51 3.05 -7.60 14.69
C GLU A 51 2.60 -7.99 13.27
N GLU A 52 2.08 -7.00 12.51
CA GLU A 52 1.66 -7.20 11.11
C GLU A 52 2.84 -7.28 10.14
N ASN A 53 4.06 -6.97 10.60
CA ASN A 53 5.30 -6.98 9.83
C ASN A 53 5.24 -6.11 8.56
N ILE A 54 4.49 -5.01 8.59
CA ILE A 54 4.31 -4.11 7.43
C ILE A 54 5.27 -2.92 7.44
N ILE A 55 5.96 -2.64 8.55
CA ILE A 55 6.89 -1.50 8.64
C ILE A 55 8.27 -1.96 8.17
N VAL A 56 8.74 -1.38 7.06
CA VAL A 56 10.05 -1.64 6.46
C VAL A 56 10.91 -0.38 6.59
N ILE A 57 12.15 -0.53 7.07
CA ILE A 57 13.11 0.58 7.13
C ILE A 57 13.82 0.68 5.78
N LYS A 58 13.77 1.85 5.13
CA LYS A 58 14.45 2.11 3.86
C LYS A 58 15.92 2.52 4.09
N ASP A 59 16.68 2.66 3.00
CA ASP A 59 18.10 3.07 3.03
C ASP A 59 18.32 4.45 3.66
N ASP A 60 17.30 5.33 3.59
CA ASP A 60 17.29 6.64 4.24
C ASP A 60 17.01 6.56 5.75
N LYS A 61 16.94 5.35 6.31
CA LYS A 61 16.61 5.01 7.71
C LYS A 61 15.19 5.35 8.15
N THR A 62 14.32 5.77 7.23
CA THR A 62 12.94 6.10 7.58
C THR A 62 12.00 4.89 7.37
N PRO A 63 10.98 4.71 8.23
CA PRO A 63 10.01 3.64 8.05
C PRO A 63 9.02 3.95 6.93
N VAL A 64 8.67 2.91 6.18
CA VAL A 64 7.58 2.89 5.21
C VAL A 64 6.64 1.72 5.52
N ILE A 65 5.39 1.83 5.11
CA ILE A 65 4.43 0.72 5.14
C ILE A 65 4.45 -0.03 3.82
N ASP A 66 4.64 -1.35 3.88
CA ASP A 66 4.51 -2.28 2.77
C ASP A 66 3.24 -3.14 2.90
N PHE A 67 2.18 -2.71 2.21
CA PHE A 67 0.89 -3.40 2.20
C PHE A 67 0.88 -4.70 1.36
N SER A 68 1.99 -5.08 0.72
CA SER A 68 2.11 -6.42 0.14
C SER A 68 2.23 -7.50 1.23
N LEU A 69 2.63 -7.11 2.44
CA LEU A 69 2.87 -8.02 3.57
C LEU A 69 1.62 -8.24 4.44
N ASN A 70 0.88 -7.18 4.78
CA ASN A 70 -0.44 -7.23 5.44
C ASN A 70 -1.11 -5.85 5.47
N GLY A 71 -2.10 -5.63 6.35
CA GLY A 71 -2.69 -4.31 6.65
C GLY A 71 -2.28 -3.75 8.02
N CYS A 72 -2.57 -2.47 8.26
CA CYS A 72 -2.33 -1.78 9.52
C CYS A 72 -3.56 -1.85 10.43
N THR A 73 -3.38 -2.29 11.66
CA THR A 73 -4.44 -2.38 12.69
C THR A 73 -4.62 -1.10 13.50
N TYR A 74 -3.78 -0.08 13.30
CA TYR A 74 -3.76 1.13 14.14
C TYR A 74 -3.61 0.85 15.65
N CYS A 75 -2.79 -0.16 16.00
CA CYS A 75 -2.59 -0.65 17.36
C CYS A 75 -1.71 0.24 18.27
N ASP A 76 -1.20 1.36 17.78
CA ASP A 76 -0.38 2.33 18.53
C ASP A 76 1.04 1.88 18.92
N GLU A 77 1.36 0.59 18.86
CA GLU A 77 2.67 0.03 19.27
C GLU A 77 3.88 0.71 18.61
N CYS A 78 3.81 1.02 17.32
CA CYS A 78 4.91 1.69 16.62
C CYS A 78 5.14 3.15 17.08
N ALA A 79 4.10 3.82 17.59
CA ALA A 79 4.21 5.15 18.18
C ALA A 79 4.72 5.06 19.63
N ILE A 80 4.20 4.12 20.42
CA ILE A 80 4.64 3.88 21.80
C ILE A 80 6.13 3.55 21.86
N ALA A 81 6.63 2.75 20.92
CA ALA A 81 8.02 2.37 20.86
C ALA A 81 8.96 3.44 20.28
N CYS A 82 8.44 4.59 19.81
CA CYS A 82 9.25 5.61 19.15
C CYS A 82 10.04 6.44 20.18
N PRO A 83 11.38 6.32 20.25
CA PRO A 83 12.16 7.00 21.29
C PRO A 83 12.25 8.52 21.08
N ASN A 84 12.06 8.98 19.85
CA ASN A 84 12.22 10.39 19.47
C ASN A 84 10.87 11.11 19.32
N GLU A 85 9.77 10.45 19.68
CA GLU A 85 8.40 10.98 19.61
C GLU A 85 7.99 11.49 18.21
N VAL A 86 8.68 11.04 17.15
CA VAL A 86 8.35 11.37 15.76
C VAL A 86 7.08 10.67 15.32
N LEU A 87 6.89 9.44 15.79
CA LEU A 87 5.60 8.76 15.78
C LEU A 87 5.00 8.95 17.17
N ASN A 88 3.88 9.65 17.25
CA ASN A 88 3.22 10.00 18.50
C ASN A 88 1.72 9.64 18.45
N ILE A 89 1.18 9.12 19.55
CA ILE A 89 -0.24 8.76 19.67
C ILE A 89 -1.14 9.99 19.47
N GLU A 90 -0.71 11.16 19.92
CA GLU A 90 -1.46 12.41 19.78
C GLU A 90 -1.61 12.86 18.32
N ASP A 91 -0.72 12.39 17.43
CA ASP A 91 -0.73 12.67 15.99
C ASP A 91 -1.40 11.54 15.18
N LYS A 92 -2.12 10.62 15.84
CA LYS A 92 -2.84 9.51 15.19
C LYS A 92 -3.84 10.05 14.16
N LYS A 93 -3.65 9.61 12.91
CA LYS A 93 -4.56 9.89 11.78
C LYS A 93 -4.64 8.66 10.87
N ASN A 94 -5.62 8.64 9.97
CA ASN A 94 -5.63 7.60 8.93
C ASN A 94 -4.36 7.71 8.08
N ILE A 95 -3.88 6.56 7.60
CA ILE A 95 -2.74 6.49 6.69
C ILE A 95 -3.00 7.43 5.51
N ASN A 96 -2.01 8.29 5.22
CA ASN A 96 -2.11 9.30 4.17
C ASN A 96 -2.00 8.64 2.79
N ALA A 97 -3.07 7.98 2.38
CA ALA A 97 -3.25 7.34 1.07
C ALA A 97 -4.75 7.18 0.81
N LYS A 98 -5.10 6.98 -0.45
CA LYS A 98 -6.43 6.55 -0.87
C LYS A 98 -6.37 5.17 -1.47
N ILE A 99 -7.38 4.36 -1.18
CA ILE A 99 -7.56 3.04 -1.78
C ILE A 99 -8.55 3.16 -2.93
N GLU A 100 -8.17 2.65 -4.09
CA GLU A 100 -8.98 2.65 -5.30
C GLU A 100 -9.07 1.25 -5.90
N ILE A 101 -10.18 0.96 -6.59
CA ILE A 101 -10.37 -0.30 -7.30
C ILE A 101 -10.18 -0.05 -8.80
N ASP A 102 -9.17 -0.68 -9.39
CA ASP A 102 -9.02 -0.73 -10.84
C ASP A 102 -10.07 -1.67 -11.44
N VAL A 103 -11.14 -1.08 -11.98
CA VAL A 103 -12.27 -1.79 -12.58
C VAL A 103 -11.86 -2.69 -13.76
N SER A 104 -10.75 -2.39 -14.43
CA SER A 104 -10.29 -3.16 -15.59
C SER A 104 -9.64 -4.48 -15.20
N THR A 105 -9.10 -4.59 -13.98
CA THR A 105 -8.42 -5.79 -13.47
C THR A 105 -9.17 -6.47 -12.32
N CYS A 106 -10.21 -5.83 -11.77
CA CYS A 106 -11.02 -6.39 -10.70
C CYS A 106 -11.92 -7.53 -11.20
N LEU A 107 -11.79 -8.73 -10.65
CA LEU A 107 -12.60 -9.89 -11.02
C LEU A 107 -14.11 -9.63 -10.89
N ALA A 108 -14.52 -8.97 -9.80
CA ALA A 108 -15.93 -8.66 -9.55
C ALA A 108 -16.49 -7.75 -10.68
N TRP A 109 -15.77 -6.69 -11.03
CA TRP A 109 -16.14 -5.82 -12.15
C TRP A 109 -16.11 -6.52 -13.52
N ASN A 110 -15.44 -7.67 -13.62
CA ASN A 110 -15.30 -8.48 -14.83
C ASN A 110 -16.06 -9.82 -14.69
N ASP A 111 -17.32 -9.74 -14.24
CA ASP A 111 -18.33 -10.81 -14.22
C ASP A 111 -17.94 -12.10 -13.44
N THR A 112 -17.00 -11.99 -12.51
CA THR A 112 -16.59 -13.11 -11.64
C THR A 112 -16.97 -12.82 -10.20
N MET A 113 -17.71 -13.74 -9.56
CA MET A 113 -18.08 -13.60 -8.15
C MET A 113 -16.82 -13.58 -7.26
N CYS A 114 -16.50 -12.41 -6.71
CA CYS A 114 -15.31 -12.20 -5.90
C CYS A 114 -15.61 -11.17 -4.79
N PHE A 115 -15.42 -11.59 -3.54
CA PHE A 115 -15.63 -10.76 -2.34
C PHE A 115 -14.36 -10.60 -1.50
N SER A 116 -13.20 -11.02 -2.04
CA SER A 116 -11.95 -11.11 -1.29
C SER A 116 -11.51 -9.81 -0.63
N CYS A 117 -11.81 -8.64 -1.22
CA CYS A 117 -11.50 -7.35 -0.60
C CYS A 117 -12.46 -6.99 0.54
N LYS A 118 -13.74 -7.42 0.48
CA LYS A 118 -14.78 -7.12 1.46
C LYS A 118 -14.57 -7.90 2.76
N ASP A 119 -14.22 -9.18 2.65
CA ASP A 119 -14.09 -10.07 3.82
C ASP A 119 -13.12 -9.55 4.91
N PRO A 120 -11.94 -8.99 4.60
CA PRO A 120 -11.05 -8.43 5.63
C PRO A 120 -11.31 -6.94 5.95
N CYS A 121 -12.34 -6.32 5.37
CA CYS A 121 -12.64 -4.91 5.62
C CYS A 121 -13.46 -4.75 6.91
N PHE A 122 -12.77 -4.51 8.03
CA PHE A 122 -13.41 -4.33 9.33
C PHE A 122 -14.24 -3.04 9.46
N ASP A 123 -13.95 -2.03 8.65
CA ASP A 123 -14.61 -0.72 8.67
C ASP A 123 -15.87 -0.64 7.77
N ASP A 124 -16.29 -1.77 7.17
CA ASP A 124 -17.40 -1.85 6.19
C ASP A 124 -17.29 -0.77 5.09
N ALA A 125 -16.08 -0.60 4.58
CA ALA A 125 -15.75 0.43 3.60
C ALA A 125 -15.91 0.00 2.14
N ILE A 126 -16.44 -1.21 1.90
CA ILE A 126 -16.58 -1.80 0.56
C ILE A 126 -18.03 -2.21 0.34
N ASP A 127 -18.74 -1.34 -0.36
CA ASP A 127 -20.11 -1.57 -0.81
C ASP A 127 -20.14 -2.33 -2.12
N PHE A 128 -21.20 -3.10 -2.35
CA PHE A 128 -21.43 -3.75 -3.63
C PHE A 128 -22.71 -3.24 -4.25
N LEU A 129 -22.60 -2.60 -5.41
CA LEU A 129 -23.74 -2.31 -6.25
C LEU A 129 -24.20 -3.61 -6.93
N GLY A 130 -25.21 -4.25 -6.33
CA GLY A 130 -25.65 -5.58 -6.72
C GLY A 130 -24.67 -6.65 -6.26
N MET A 131 -24.35 -7.62 -7.12
CA MET A 131 -23.51 -8.77 -6.77
C MET A 131 -22.03 -8.59 -7.15
N PHE A 132 -21.72 -7.67 -8.09
CA PHE A 132 -20.45 -7.71 -8.83
C PHE A 132 -19.64 -6.41 -8.78
N ARG A 133 -20.21 -5.29 -8.33
CA ARG A 133 -19.56 -3.98 -8.49
C ARG A 133 -19.14 -3.42 -7.14
N PRO A 134 -17.94 -3.76 -6.64
CA PRO A 134 -17.42 -3.18 -5.41
C PRO A 134 -17.08 -1.70 -5.62
N GLU A 135 -17.41 -0.88 -4.63
CA GLU A 135 -17.06 0.54 -4.53
C GLU A 135 -16.52 0.84 -3.11
N ILE A 136 -15.55 1.75 -3.03
CA ILE A 136 -14.98 2.21 -1.75
C ILE A 136 -15.80 3.40 -1.27
N ASN A 137 -16.28 3.36 -0.03
CA ASN A 137 -17.02 4.45 0.60
C ASN A 137 -16.13 5.25 1.59
N ASP A 138 -16.72 6.26 2.23
CA ASP A 138 -16.03 7.20 3.12
C ASP A 138 -15.55 6.59 4.45
N ASN A 139 -15.97 5.37 4.82
CA ASN A 139 -15.48 4.68 6.01
C ASN A 139 -14.05 4.13 5.81
N CYS A 140 -13.50 4.20 4.60
CA CYS A 140 -12.18 3.66 4.31
C CYS A 140 -11.09 4.36 5.13
N THR A 141 -10.42 3.58 5.98
CA THR A 141 -9.31 4.05 6.81
C THR A 141 -7.96 3.95 6.11
N SER A 142 -7.90 3.45 4.88
CA SER A 142 -6.64 3.14 4.19
C SER A 142 -5.74 2.14 4.93
N CYS A 143 -6.34 1.24 5.73
CA CYS A 143 -5.64 0.19 6.49
C CYS A 143 -4.95 -0.86 5.62
N GLY A 144 -5.31 -0.99 4.34
CA GLY A 144 -4.60 -1.81 3.35
C GLY A 144 -4.83 -3.33 3.43
N PHE A 145 -5.63 -3.85 4.37
CA PHE A 145 -5.91 -5.30 4.46
C PHE A 145 -6.50 -5.91 3.18
N CYS A 146 -7.24 -5.12 2.40
CA CYS A 146 -7.81 -5.56 1.13
C CYS A 146 -6.78 -5.71 -0.01
N ILE A 147 -5.58 -5.14 0.12
CA ILE A 147 -4.57 -5.09 -0.95
C ILE A 147 -3.97 -6.47 -1.19
N LYS A 148 -3.39 -7.07 -0.14
CA LYS A 148 -2.70 -8.37 -0.22
C LYS A 148 -3.62 -9.51 -0.66
N VAL A 149 -4.88 -9.49 -0.21
CA VAL A 149 -5.86 -10.56 -0.51
C VAL A 149 -6.43 -10.49 -1.92
N CYS A 150 -6.19 -9.38 -2.65
CA CYS A 150 -6.75 -9.20 -3.98
C CYS A 150 -6.03 -10.10 -5.00
N PRO A 151 -6.70 -11.11 -5.60
CA PRO A 151 -6.04 -12.11 -6.44
C PRO A 151 -5.46 -11.53 -7.75
N THR A 152 -6.00 -10.41 -8.22
CA THR A 152 -5.55 -9.71 -9.44
C THR A 152 -4.81 -8.41 -9.14
N GLN A 153 -4.54 -8.10 -7.87
CA GLN A 153 -3.92 -6.85 -7.44
C GLN A 153 -4.67 -5.61 -7.97
N ALA A 154 -6.00 -5.70 -8.11
CA ALA A 154 -6.84 -4.60 -8.60
C ALA A 154 -7.00 -3.45 -7.60
N ILE A 155 -6.72 -3.70 -6.32
CA ILE A 155 -6.71 -2.65 -5.29
C ILE A 155 -5.41 -1.84 -5.42
N LYS A 156 -5.53 -0.54 -5.63
CA LYS A 156 -4.42 0.40 -5.82
C LYS A 156 -4.38 1.44 -4.72
N LEU A 157 -3.20 2.00 -4.52
CA LEU A 157 -2.99 3.16 -3.65
C LEU A 157 -2.74 4.40 -4.51
N THR A 158 -3.28 5.52 -4.08
CA THR A 158 -3.02 6.86 -4.62
C THR A 158 -2.76 7.82 -3.45
N GLN A 159 -2.05 8.93 -3.71
CA GLN A 159 -1.77 10.00 -2.74
C GLN A 159 -2.08 11.34 -3.40
#